data_AF-A0A9D5GMV8-F1
#
_entry.id   AF-A0A9D5GMV8-F1
#
_cell.length_a   1.000
_cell.length_b   1.000
_cell.length_c   1.000
_cell.angle_alpha   90.00
_cell.angle_beta   90.00
_cell.angle_gamma   90.00
#
_symmetry.space_group_name_H-M   'P 1'
#
loop_
_entity.id
_entity.type
_entity.pdbx_description
1 polymer ?
#
loop_
_entity_poly.entity_id
_entity_poly.type
_entity_poly.pdbx_seq_one_letter_code
_entity_poly.pdbx_strand_id
1 'polypeptide(L)'
;MKNKLKLLTLAVLGSTVLFSCGPEDETYKITLQNPELFHQSMKRLTDVIVHDIFSPPVASRIYVYPSIASYEVLAANDNKYRTLAGQLNGLESIPNPEDENINFNLASIHAFLKVGTTLIFSEDKINTYQESLYESFEEEGLPLKIRKASLAYGDVVANHIIEWADKDNYHQTRTFPQYTIQDEEKYWKPTPPDYMNGIEPHWNKIRTMVLDSARQFKPKEPENFSLDKNSEFYRQLLEVYEVGNSLTEEQTNIARFWDCNPYVSHHYGHAMFATKKITPGGHWIGITAIASRKSESDFAQTVEAYTKTSIALFDAFISCWDEKWRTIVVRPETLINKYLDEEWVPLLQTPPFPEYTSGHSVISRTAAVILTSLYGENFAFNDTTELEYGLPERQFESFLEASEEAAISRLYGGIHYMMACENGVEQGQQVGTFIADKLQMKKLEGETTSVLFKQ
;
A
#
# COMPACT_ATOMS: atom_id res chain seq x y z
N MET A 1 60.99 76.44 6.18
CA MET A 1 61.40 75.05 6.54
C MET A 1 60.56 74.09 5.72
N LYS A 2 61.17 73.36 4.77
CA LYS A 2 61.20 71.87 4.68
C LYS A 2 59.80 71.23 4.80
N ASN A 3 59.27 70.41 3.89
CA ASN A 3 59.87 69.46 2.97
C ASN A 3 58.75 68.91 2.05
N LYS A 4 59.09 68.66 0.78
CA LYS A 4 58.81 67.45 -0.03
C LYS A 4 57.55 66.62 0.33
N LEU A 5 56.75 66.24 -0.68
CA LEU A 5 56.91 64.98 -1.44
C LEU A 5 55.60 64.57 -2.16
N LYS A 6 55.68 64.38 -3.49
CA LYS A 6 54.97 63.38 -4.35
C LYS A 6 53.43 63.39 -4.36
N LEU A 7 52.70 62.93 -5.38
CA LEU A 7 52.84 62.49 -6.79
C LEU A 7 51.48 61.81 -7.05
N LEU A 8 50.91 61.99 -8.25
CA LEU A 8 50.06 61.05 -9.02
C LEU A 8 49.38 59.88 -8.25
N THR A 9 48.09 59.57 -8.42
CA THR A 9 47.44 59.26 -9.70
C THR A 9 45.93 59.07 -9.45
N LEU A 10 45.10 59.63 -10.32
CA LEU A 10 43.70 59.22 -10.50
C LEU A 10 43.67 57.75 -10.94
N ALA A 11 42.93 56.89 -10.23
CA ALA A 11 42.60 55.55 -10.70
C ALA A 11 41.08 55.36 -10.65
N VAL A 12 40.53 55.19 -11.84
CA VAL A 12 39.14 54.86 -12.17
C VAL A 12 38.76 53.53 -11.50
N LEU A 13 37.75 53.51 -10.62
CA LEU A 13 37.04 52.28 -10.29
C LEU A 13 35.75 52.23 -11.11
N GLY A 14 35.83 51.54 -12.25
CA GLY A 14 34.65 51.02 -12.92
C GLY A 14 34.14 49.82 -12.14
N SER A 15 32.93 49.90 -11.62
CA SER A 15 32.21 48.76 -11.05
C SER A 15 31.74 47.85 -12.19
N THR A 16 32.60 46.95 -12.63
CA THR A 16 32.19 45.75 -13.36
C THR A 16 31.45 44.83 -12.40
N VAL A 17 30.12 44.87 -12.45
CA VAL A 17 29.28 43.77 -11.96
C VAL A 17 29.52 42.59 -12.90
N LEU A 18 30.48 41.73 -12.53
CA LEU A 18 30.63 40.43 -13.16
C LEU A 18 29.45 39.58 -12.69
N PHE A 19 28.39 39.51 -13.50
CA PHE A 19 27.48 38.38 -13.47
C PHE A 19 28.33 37.16 -13.82
N SER A 20 28.75 36.43 -12.79
CA SER A 20 29.26 35.08 -12.93
C SER A 20 28.08 34.20 -13.33
N CYS A 21 27.78 34.12 -14.63
CA CYS A 21 27.11 32.94 -15.19
C CYS A 21 28.06 31.76 -15.02
N GLY A 22 28.04 31.14 -13.83
CA GLY A 22 28.42 29.74 -13.73
C GLY A 22 27.48 28.91 -14.60
N PRO A 23 27.87 27.69 -15.02
CA PRO A 23 26.94 26.78 -15.67
C PRO A 23 25.69 26.66 -14.78
N GLU A 24 24.51 26.85 -15.36
CA GLU A 24 23.24 26.63 -14.66
C GLU A 24 23.28 25.19 -14.12
N ASP A 25 23.13 25.04 -12.80
CA ASP A 25 23.00 23.72 -12.19
C ASP A 25 21.66 23.14 -12.67
N GLU A 26 21.73 22.15 -13.57
CA GLU A 26 20.56 21.46 -14.10
C GLU A 26 20.41 20.07 -13.49
N THR A 27 21.06 19.81 -12.35
CA THR A 27 21.03 18.50 -11.64
C THR A 27 19.60 18.06 -11.35
N TYR A 28 18.70 19.02 -11.05
CA TYR A 28 17.28 18.74 -10.82
C TYR A 28 16.62 17.94 -11.96
N LYS A 29 17.07 18.09 -13.22
CA LYS A 29 16.50 17.35 -14.37
C LYS A 29 16.77 15.85 -14.27
N ILE A 30 17.95 15.48 -13.78
CA ILE A 30 18.33 14.09 -13.55
C ILE A 30 17.61 13.57 -12.31
N THR A 31 17.61 14.34 -11.22
CA THR A 31 16.96 13.98 -9.96
C THR A 31 15.47 13.70 -10.16
N LEU A 32 14.75 14.59 -10.86
CA LEU A 32 13.31 14.42 -11.12
C LEU A 32 12.97 13.24 -12.03
N GLN A 33 13.94 12.67 -12.75
CA GLN A 33 13.75 11.43 -13.52
C GLN A 33 14.04 10.17 -12.71
N ASN A 34 14.63 10.31 -11.52
CA ASN A 34 15.04 9.18 -10.70
C ASN A 34 13.82 8.51 -10.03
N PRO A 35 13.53 7.22 -10.32
CA PRO A 35 12.42 6.49 -9.69
C PRO A 35 12.54 6.41 -8.15
N GLU A 36 13.75 6.57 -7.60
CA GLU A 36 13.96 6.56 -6.15
C GLU A 36 13.19 7.67 -5.43
N LEU A 37 12.89 8.79 -6.10
CA LEU A 37 12.01 9.83 -5.53
C LEU A 37 10.63 9.28 -5.17
N PHE A 38 10.06 8.46 -6.07
CA PHE A 38 8.74 7.87 -5.82
C PHE A 38 8.83 6.76 -4.77
N HIS A 39 9.89 5.94 -4.80
CA HIS A 39 10.13 4.94 -3.76
C HIS A 39 10.23 5.57 -2.36
N GLN A 40 10.97 6.66 -2.21
CA GLN A 40 11.12 7.37 -0.93
C GLN A 40 9.82 8.02 -0.49
N SER A 41 9.06 8.63 -1.42
CA SER A 41 7.74 9.21 -1.12
C SER A 41 6.76 8.14 -0.64
N MET A 42 6.71 6.99 -1.30
CA MET A 42 5.89 5.84 -0.89
C MET A 42 6.35 5.27 0.46
N LYS A 43 7.66 5.13 0.67
CA LYS A 43 8.22 4.67 1.96
C LYS A 43 7.85 5.61 3.09
N ARG A 44 7.94 6.92 2.86
CA ARG A 44 7.55 7.93 3.85
C ARG A 44 6.08 7.82 4.22
N LEU A 45 5.20 7.58 3.24
CA LEU A 45 3.79 7.31 3.50
C LEU A 45 3.59 6.04 4.33
N THR A 46 4.31 4.95 4.00
CA THR A 46 4.31 3.70 4.81
C THR A 46 4.73 3.95 6.26
N ASP A 47 5.79 4.75 6.49
CA ASP A 47 6.26 5.06 7.83
C ASP A 47 5.21 5.79 8.67
N VAL A 48 4.45 6.68 8.03
CA VAL A 48 3.33 7.39 8.68
C VAL A 48 2.17 6.44 8.92
N ILE A 49 1.85 5.54 7.98
CA ILE A 49 0.80 4.51 8.17
C ILE A 49 1.09 3.64 9.40
N VAL A 50 2.34 3.20 9.56
CA VAL A 50 2.79 2.42 10.73
C VAL A 50 2.77 3.26 12.00
N HIS A 51 3.20 4.52 11.92
CA HIS A 51 3.19 5.44 13.07
C HIS A 51 1.78 5.71 13.59
N ASP A 52 0.82 5.90 12.69
CA ASP A 52 -0.57 6.25 12.99
C ASP A 52 -1.44 5.02 13.29
N ILE A 53 -0.88 3.81 13.19
CA ILE A 53 -1.52 2.52 13.52
C ILE A 53 -2.81 2.31 12.72
N PHE A 54 -2.74 2.57 11.41
CA PHE A 54 -3.88 2.30 10.53
C PHE A 54 -4.14 0.80 10.37
N SER A 55 -5.41 0.44 10.28
CA SER A 55 -5.81 -0.94 10.04
C SER A 55 -5.39 -1.41 8.63
N PRO A 56 -5.16 -2.71 8.42
CA PRO A 56 -4.83 -3.24 7.09
C PRO A 56 -5.75 -2.77 5.95
N PRO A 57 -7.09 -2.83 6.06
CA PRO A 57 -7.97 -2.32 5.00
C PRO A 57 -7.84 -0.80 4.81
N VAL A 58 -7.75 -0.01 5.88
CA VAL A 58 -7.62 1.46 5.76
C VAL A 58 -6.26 1.83 5.17
N ALA A 59 -5.18 1.14 5.53
CA ALA A 59 -3.86 1.34 4.92
C ALA A 59 -3.90 1.17 3.39
N SER A 60 -4.63 0.16 2.88
CA SER A 60 -4.79 0.00 1.42
C SER A 60 -5.47 1.21 0.75
N ARG A 61 -6.40 1.87 1.45
CA ARG A 61 -7.04 3.12 0.99
C ARG A 61 -6.04 4.28 0.92
N ILE A 62 -5.15 4.36 1.91
CA ILE A 62 -4.13 5.41 2.01
C ILE A 62 -3.08 5.25 0.90
N TYR A 63 -2.79 4.02 0.45
CA TYR A 63 -1.90 3.80 -0.68
C TYR A 63 -2.54 4.11 -2.04
N VAL A 64 -3.79 3.69 -2.26
CA VAL A 64 -4.38 3.68 -3.62
C VAL A 64 -4.65 5.07 -4.19
N TYR A 65 -5.24 5.99 -3.42
CA TYR A 65 -5.60 7.31 -3.96
C TYR A 65 -4.39 8.18 -4.32
N PRO A 66 -3.34 8.29 -3.49
CA PRO A 66 -2.09 8.97 -3.86
C PRO A 66 -1.42 8.36 -5.09
N SER A 67 -1.39 7.03 -5.21
CA SER A 67 -0.85 6.36 -6.39
C SER A 67 -1.62 6.72 -7.65
N ILE A 68 -2.95 6.71 -7.61
CA ILE A 68 -3.80 7.12 -8.75
C ILE A 68 -3.54 8.58 -9.13
N ALA A 69 -3.44 9.49 -8.14
CA ALA A 69 -3.16 10.91 -8.42
C ALA A 69 -1.82 11.08 -9.14
N SER A 70 -0.77 10.40 -8.67
CA SER A 70 0.54 10.37 -9.31
C SER A 70 0.46 9.85 -10.74
N TYR A 71 -0.23 8.72 -10.93
CA TYR A 71 -0.36 8.07 -12.23
C TYR A 71 -1.12 8.90 -13.25
N GLU A 72 -2.22 9.54 -12.85
CA GLU A 72 -3.01 10.39 -13.75
C GLU A 72 -2.20 11.60 -14.24
N VAL A 73 -1.36 12.21 -13.37
CA VAL A 73 -0.42 13.26 -13.80
C VAL A 73 0.52 12.75 -14.89
N LEU A 74 1.08 11.55 -14.74
CA LEU A 74 1.99 10.98 -15.73
C LEU A 74 1.27 10.61 -17.03
N ALA A 75 0.10 9.97 -16.94
CA ALA A 75 -0.69 9.55 -18.09
C ALA A 75 -1.21 10.74 -18.93
N ALA A 76 -1.34 11.93 -18.33
CA ALA A 76 -1.69 13.15 -19.05
C ALA A 76 -0.59 13.64 -20.01
N ASN A 77 0.68 13.26 -19.80
CA ASN A 77 1.81 13.70 -20.60
C ASN A 77 2.48 12.57 -21.41
N ASP A 78 2.50 11.36 -20.89
CA ASP A 78 3.15 10.23 -21.56
C ASP A 78 2.16 9.46 -22.43
N ASN A 79 2.40 9.51 -23.74
CA ASN A 79 1.56 8.84 -24.72
C ASN A 79 1.58 7.31 -24.60
N LYS A 80 2.50 6.71 -23.86
CA LYS A 80 2.55 5.26 -23.60
C LYS A 80 1.52 4.80 -22.58
N TYR A 81 1.03 5.70 -21.72
CA TYR A 81 0.10 5.36 -20.65
C TYR A 81 -1.32 5.84 -20.98
N ARG A 82 -2.32 5.14 -20.44
CA ARG A 82 -3.74 5.47 -20.57
C ARG A 82 -4.25 5.99 -19.24
N THR A 83 -5.11 7.02 -19.29
CA THR A 83 -5.85 7.45 -18.09
C THR A 83 -6.68 6.30 -17.51
N LEU A 84 -6.76 6.24 -16.19
CA LEU A 84 -7.64 5.38 -15.42
C LEU A 84 -9.08 5.90 -15.37
N ALA A 85 -9.33 7.13 -15.83
CA ALA A 85 -10.68 7.68 -15.96
C ALA A 85 -11.53 6.80 -16.89
N GLY A 86 -12.74 6.47 -16.44
CA GLY A 86 -13.62 5.53 -17.13
C GLY A 86 -13.22 4.05 -17.03
N GLN A 87 -12.05 3.74 -16.45
CA GLN A 87 -11.66 2.36 -16.09
C GLN A 87 -11.96 2.08 -14.61
N LEU A 88 -11.76 3.08 -13.73
CA LEU A 88 -12.10 2.99 -12.32
C LEU A 88 -13.51 3.51 -12.05
N ASN A 89 -14.21 2.88 -11.11
CA ASN A 89 -15.58 3.21 -10.76
C ASN A 89 -15.71 4.67 -10.30
N GLY A 90 -16.40 5.47 -11.12
CA GLY A 90 -16.69 6.87 -10.85
C GLY A 90 -15.52 7.84 -11.01
N LEU A 91 -14.36 7.39 -11.51
CA LEU A 91 -13.24 8.30 -11.81
C LEU A 91 -13.48 8.98 -13.17
N GLU A 92 -13.56 10.30 -13.14
CA GLU A 92 -13.65 11.15 -14.32
C GLU A 92 -12.27 11.68 -14.73
N SER A 93 -12.14 12.14 -15.97
CA SER A 93 -10.87 12.66 -16.50
C SER A 93 -10.39 13.87 -15.71
N ILE A 94 -9.09 13.87 -15.38
CA ILE A 94 -8.45 15.01 -14.73
C ILE A 94 -8.39 16.23 -15.68
N PRO A 95 -8.30 17.46 -15.15
CA PRO A 95 -8.09 18.64 -15.98
C PRO A 95 -6.79 18.55 -16.80
N ASN A 96 -6.83 19.03 -18.05
CA ASN A 96 -5.66 19.02 -18.92
C ASN A 96 -4.58 20.01 -18.42
N PRO A 97 -3.29 19.71 -18.62
CA PRO A 97 -2.22 20.66 -18.32
C PRO A 97 -2.23 21.83 -19.31
N GLU A 98 -2.17 23.06 -18.80
CA GLU A 98 -2.20 24.29 -19.63
C GLU A 98 -0.84 25.01 -19.71
N ASP A 99 0.08 24.76 -18.76
CA ASP A 99 1.37 25.46 -18.67
C ASP A 99 2.51 24.58 -19.24
N GLU A 100 3.25 25.12 -20.22
CA GLU A 100 4.40 24.46 -20.85
C GLU A 100 5.60 24.25 -19.91
N ASN A 101 5.64 24.92 -18.76
CA ASN A 101 6.71 24.81 -17.77
C ASN A 101 6.46 23.68 -16.75
N ILE A 102 5.38 22.89 -16.89
CA ILE A 102 5.09 21.76 -16.00
C ILE A 102 6.17 20.68 -16.17
N ASN A 103 6.83 20.34 -15.07
CA ASN A 103 7.55 19.08 -14.94
C ASN A 103 6.59 18.03 -14.35
N PHE A 104 6.21 17.05 -15.18
CA PHE A 104 5.20 16.06 -14.81
C PHE A 104 5.64 15.11 -13.70
N ASN A 105 6.94 14.82 -13.55
CA ASN A 105 7.43 13.99 -12.45
C ASN A 105 7.35 14.73 -11.11
N LEU A 106 7.70 16.02 -11.08
CA LEU A 106 7.51 16.87 -9.90
C LEU A 106 6.03 17.03 -9.55
N ALA A 107 5.17 17.29 -10.56
CA ALA A 107 3.73 17.38 -10.36
C ALA A 107 3.13 16.06 -9.85
N SER A 108 3.64 14.92 -10.33
CA SER A 108 3.24 13.57 -9.91
C SER A 108 3.59 13.29 -8.46
N ILE A 109 4.82 13.60 -8.03
CA ILE A 109 5.24 13.50 -6.62
C ILE A 109 4.44 14.45 -5.74
N HIS A 110 4.21 15.68 -6.20
CA HIS A 110 3.41 16.64 -5.43
C HIS A 110 1.98 16.16 -5.24
N ALA A 111 1.33 15.69 -6.30
CA ALA A 111 -0.03 15.15 -6.23
C ALA A 111 -0.10 13.94 -5.29
N PHE A 112 0.88 13.02 -5.37
CA PHE A 112 1.01 11.89 -4.45
C PHE A 112 1.07 12.36 -2.99
N LEU A 113 2.02 13.24 -2.65
CA LEU A 113 2.21 13.71 -1.28
C LEU A 113 0.99 14.47 -0.77
N LYS A 114 0.40 15.33 -1.60
CA LYS A 114 -0.80 16.11 -1.25
C LYS A 114 -1.98 15.22 -0.89
N VAL A 115 -2.32 14.26 -1.75
CA VAL A 115 -3.40 13.31 -1.46
C VAL A 115 -3.04 12.44 -0.25
N GLY A 116 -1.80 11.96 -0.17
CA GLY A 116 -1.34 11.13 0.95
C GLY A 116 -1.50 11.82 2.30
N THR A 117 -1.09 13.09 2.41
CA THR A 117 -1.24 13.90 3.63
C THR A 117 -2.70 14.00 4.07
N THR A 118 -3.66 14.16 3.16
CA THR A 118 -5.08 14.29 3.53
C THR A 118 -5.70 13.01 4.10
N LEU A 119 -5.02 11.87 3.97
CA LEU A 119 -5.55 10.55 4.36
C LEU A 119 -4.93 10.01 5.65
N ILE A 120 -3.98 10.72 6.26
CA ILE A 120 -3.25 10.32 7.47
C ILE A 120 -3.47 11.31 8.63
N PHE A 121 -3.07 10.95 9.85
CA PHE A 121 -3.25 11.82 11.02
C PHE A 121 -2.01 12.69 11.29
N SER A 122 -0.81 12.12 11.16
CA SER A 122 0.46 12.83 11.38
C SER A 122 0.91 13.62 10.15
N GLU A 123 0.11 14.59 9.71
CA GLU A 123 0.34 15.41 8.51
C GLU A 123 1.71 16.10 8.50
N ASP A 124 2.18 16.52 9.67
CA ASP A 124 3.47 17.18 9.88
C ASP A 124 4.64 16.36 9.34
N LYS A 125 4.57 15.02 9.43
CA LYS A 125 5.65 14.12 8.97
C LYS A 125 5.80 14.12 7.45
N ILE A 126 4.70 14.22 6.72
CA ILE A 126 4.70 14.33 5.25
C ILE A 126 5.04 15.75 4.84
N ASN A 127 4.44 16.77 5.47
CA ASN A 127 4.71 18.18 5.18
C ASN A 127 6.20 18.52 5.36
N THR A 128 6.83 18.06 6.46
CA THR A 128 8.26 18.26 6.70
C THR A 128 9.13 17.59 5.62
N TYR A 129 8.76 16.38 5.18
CA TYR A 129 9.48 15.68 4.11
C TYR A 129 9.32 16.42 2.76
N GLN A 130 8.11 16.87 2.46
CA GLN A 130 7.78 17.60 1.25
C GLN A 130 8.53 18.94 1.17
N GLU A 131 8.61 19.70 2.28
CA GLU A 131 9.38 20.93 2.36
C GLU A 131 10.87 20.68 2.08
N SER A 132 11.47 19.71 2.77
CA SER A 132 12.87 19.33 2.56
C SER A 132 13.16 18.88 1.13
N LEU A 133 12.23 18.15 0.51
CA LEU A 133 12.37 17.70 -0.88
C LEU A 133 12.33 18.88 -1.87
N TYR A 134 11.51 19.88 -1.62
CA TYR A 134 11.45 21.06 -2.48
C TYR A 134 12.66 21.97 -2.31
N GLU A 135 13.14 22.14 -1.07
CA GLU A 135 14.39 22.84 -0.81
C GLU A 135 15.56 22.19 -1.55
N SER A 136 15.68 20.86 -1.52
CA SER A 136 16.76 20.17 -2.25
C SER A 136 16.69 20.39 -3.76
N PHE A 137 15.49 20.41 -4.35
CA PHE A 137 15.38 20.70 -5.79
C PHE A 137 15.76 22.15 -6.12
N GLU A 138 15.49 23.11 -5.23
CA GLU A 138 15.94 24.49 -5.42
C GLU A 138 17.45 24.63 -5.32
N GLU A 139 18.08 23.89 -4.40
CA GLU A 139 19.54 23.80 -4.30
C GLU A 139 20.17 23.17 -5.56
N GLU A 140 19.47 22.22 -6.20
CA GLU A 140 19.85 21.59 -7.48
C GLU A 140 19.48 22.43 -8.73
N GLY A 141 19.09 23.68 -8.53
CA GLY A 141 18.86 24.66 -9.60
C GLY A 141 17.49 24.61 -10.28
N LEU A 142 16.47 24.01 -9.66
CA LEU A 142 15.08 24.01 -10.16
C LEU A 142 14.56 25.46 -10.36
N PRO A 143 14.23 25.88 -11.60
CA PRO A 143 13.71 27.22 -11.84
C PRO A 143 12.36 27.45 -11.16
N LEU A 144 12.19 28.61 -10.51
CA LEU A 144 10.96 28.97 -9.80
C LEU A 144 9.70 28.86 -10.67
N LYS A 145 9.80 29.16 -11.97
CA LYS A 145 8.68 29.02 -12.93
C LYS A 145 8.24 27.57 -13.11
N ILE A 146 9.21 26.63 -13.20
CA ILE A 146 8.94 25.19 -13.32
C ILE A 146 8.36 24.67 -12.02
N ARG A 147 8.94 25.05 -10.87
CA ARG A 147 8.40 24.70 -9.54
C ARG A 147 6.94 25.12 -9.42
N LYS A 148 6.63 26.41 -9.66
CA LYS A 148 5.27 26.93 -9.54
C LYS A 148 4.28 26.25 -10.48
N ALA A 149 4.63 26.07 -11.76
CA ALA A 149 3.76 25.42 -12.74
C ALA A 149 3.48 23.96 -12.35
N SER A 150 4.52 23.21 -11.95
CA SER A 150 4.42 21.80 -11.57
C SER A 150 3.59 21.58 -10.30
N LEU A 151 3.81 22.40 -9.27
CA LEU A 151 3.04 22.31 -8.02
C LEU A 151 1.59 22.73 -8.26
N ALA A 152 1.34 23.81 -9.01
CA ALA A 152 -0.03 24.24 -9.32
C ALA A 152 -0.82 23.15 -10.06
N TYR A 153 -0.20 22.47 -11.04
CA TYR A 153 -0.87 21.36 -11.72
C TYR A 153 -1.06 20.14 -10.83
N GLY A 154 -0.06 19.79 -9.99
CA GLY A 154 -0.19 18.72 -9.01
C GLY A 154 -1.31 18.98 -7.99
N ASP A 155 -1.50 20.22 -7.53
CA ASP A 155 -2.62 20.63 -6.68
C ASP A 155 -3.97 20.44 -7.38
N VAL A 156 -4.08 20.80 -8.66
CA VAL A 156 -5.30 20.61 -9.46
C VAL A 156 -5.68 19.13 -9.53
N VAL A 157 -4.72 18.26 -9.85
CA VAL A 157 -4.98 16.81 -9.93
C VAL A 157 -5.25 16.22 -8.55
N ALA A 158 -4.50 16.61 -7.52
CA ALA A 158 -4.72 16.15 -6.15
C ALA A 158 -6.14 16.47 -5.66
N ASN A 159 -6.61 17.70 -5.87
CA ASN A 159 -7.95 18.11 -5.48
C ASN A 159 -9.04 17.31 -6.21
N HIS A 160 -8.89 17.06 -7.52
CA HIS A 160 -9.80 16.20 -8.29
C HIS A 160 -9.89 14.79 -7.70
N ILE A 161 -8.76 14.20 -7.33
CA ILE A 161 -8.71 12.85 -6.75
C ILE A 161 -9.27 12.82 -5.33
N ILE A 162 -9.01 13.85 -4.51
CA ILE A 162 -9.60 13.98 -3.16
C ILE A 162 -11.12 14.08 -3.25
N GLU A 163 -11.65 14.92 -4.15
CA GLU A 163 -13.10 15.05 -4.37
C GLU A 163 -13.76 13.74 -4.82
N TRP A 164 -13.05 12.92 -5.59
CA TRP A 164 -13.49 11.58 -5.96
C TRP A 164 -13.38 10.58 -4.81
N ALA A 165 -12.34 10.67 -3.98
CA ALA A 165 -12.13 9.85 -2.79
C ALA A 165 -13.18 10.11 -1.70
N ASP A 166 -13.61 11.37 -1.52
CA ASP A 166 -14.64 11.75 -0.55
C ASP A 166 -16.03 11.13 -0.82
N LYS A 167 -16.23 10.64 -2.06
CA LYS A 167 -17.47 9.99 -2.51
C LYS A 167 -17.41 8.46 -2.45
N ASP A 168 -16.38 7.89 -1.84
CA ASP A 168 -16.18 6.43 -1.78
C ASP A 168 -16.87 5.73 -0.61
N ASN A 169 -17.68 6.47 0.15
CA ASN A 169 -18.42 6.04 1.32
C ASN A 169 -17.59 5.86 2.62
N TYR A 170 -16.28 6.15 2.62
CA TYR A 170 -15.42 5.98 3.80
C TYR A 170 -15.83 6.83 5.01
N HIS A 171 -16.17 8.11 4.79
CA HIS A 171 -16.58 9.02 5.86
C HIS A 171 -17.89 8.58 6.51
N GLN A 172 -18.83 8.09 5.71
CA GLN A 172 -20.14 7.61 6.16
C GLN A 172 -19.97 6.39 7.06
N THR A 173 -19.13 5.42 6.67
CA THR A 173 -18.93 4.19 7.46
C THR A 173 -18.28 4.44 8.82
N ARG A 174 -17.61 5.59 9.05
CA ARG A 174 -17.04 5.94 10.37
C ARG A 174 -18.10 6.08 11.46
N THR A 175 -19.35 6.30 11.09
CA THR A 175 -20.49 6.45 12.00
C THR A 175 -21.43 5.24 12.03
N PHE A 176 -21.13 4.20 11.26
CA PHE A 176 -21.94 2.97 11.23
C PHE A 176 -21.78 2.20 12.55
N PRO A 177 -22.79 1.41 12.95
CA PRO A 177 -22.73 0.66 14.19
C PRO A 177 -21.58 -0.35 14.18
N GLN A 178 -20.95 -0.54 15.33
CA GLN A 178 -19.95 -1.60 15.51
C GLN A 178 -20.61 -2.98 15.42
N TYR A 179 -19.80 -4.02 15.18
CA TYR A 179 -20.26 -5.39 15.23
C TYR A 179 -20.83 -5.73 16.61
N THR A 180 -22.03 -6.31 16.64
CA THR A 180 -22.63 -6.84 17.87
C THR A 180 -22.24 -8.30 18.02
N ILE A 181 -21.58 -8.63 19.13
CA ILE A 181 -21.13 -9.99 19.44
C ILE A 181 -22.34 -10.93 19.48
N GLN A 182 -22.21 -12.08 18.83
CA GLN A 182 -23.23 -13.12 18.80
C GLN A 182 -22.89 -14.25 19.80
N ASP A 183 -23.92 -14.81 20.45
CA ASP A 183 -23.74 -15.80 21.52
C ASP A 183 -23.24 -17.16 21.00
N GLU A 184 -23.75 -17.62 19.85
CA GLU A 184 -23.41 -18.93 19.28
C GLU A 184 -21.89 -19.07 19.02
N GLU A 185 -21.33 -20.24 19.35
CA GLU A 185 -19.87 -20.47 19.28
C GLU A 185 -19.26 -20.48 17.89
N LYS A 186 -20.10 -20.65 16.86
CA LYS A 186 -19.65 -20.59 15.46
C LYS A 186 -19.22 -19.17 15.05
N TYR A 187 -19.67 -18.15 15.78
CA TYR A 187 -19.42 -16.76 15.44
C TYR A 187 -18.20 -16.19 16.13
N TRP A 188 -17.50 -15.30 15.43
CA TRP A 188 -16.37 -14.55 15.94
C TRP A 188 -16.72 -13.73 17.18
N LYS A 189 -15.78 -13.79 18.14
CA LYS A 189 -15.76 -13.05 19.40
C LYS A 189 -14.37 -12.38 19.52
N PRO A 190 -14.28 -11.20 20.15
CA PRO A 190 -12.98 -10.61 20.48
C PRO A 190 -12.11 -11.60 21.27
N THR A 191 -10.82 -11.63 20.94
CA THR A 191 -9.85 -12.57 21.51
C THR A 191 -8.89 -11.85 22.47
N PRO A 192 -8.30 -12.57 23.46
CA PRO A 192 -7.21 -12.05 24.27
C PRO A 192 -6.01 -11.58 23.43
N PRO A 193 -5.13 -10.71 23.99
CA PRO A 193 -5.22 -10.13 25.34
C PRO A 193 -6.18 -8.93 25.44
N ASP A 194 -6.43 -8.24 24.33
CA ASP A 194 -7.08 -6.91 24.36
C ASP A 194 -8.60 -6.93 24.17
N TYR A 195 -9.16 -8.02 23.64
CA TYR A 195 -10.58 -8.13 23.33
C TYR A 195 -11.10 -6.94 22.50
N MET A 196 -10.28 -6.49 21.53
CA MET A 196 -10.60 -5.35 20.68
C MET A 196 -11.88 -5.57 19.87
N ASN A 197 -12.58 -4.46 19.63
CA ASN A 197 -13.71 -4.46 18.71
C ASN A 197 -13.29 -4.90 17.30
N GLY A 198 -14.22 -5.54 16.61
CA GLY A 198 -14.06 -5.98 15.24
C GLY A 198 -13.65 -4.85 14.29
N ILE A 199 -12.55 -5.06 13.57
CA ILE A 199 -11.99 -4.03 12.67
C ILE A 199 -12.77 -3.96 11.36
N GLU A 200 -13.26 -2.76 11.06
CA GLU A 200 -13.92 -2.37 9.80
C GLU A 200 -15.10 -3.29 9.38
N PRO A 201 -16.15 -3.45 10.20
CA PRO A 201 -17.30 -4.32 9.90
C PRO A 201 -18.07 -3.97 8.63
N HIS A 202 -17.88 -2.75 8.12
CA HIS A 202 -18.58 -2.23 6.95
C HIS A 202 -17.63 -1.91 5.79
N TRP A 203 -16.43 -2.51 5.76
CA TRP A 203 -15.48 -2.27 4.67
C TRP A 203 -16.04 -2.68 3.30
N ASN A 204 -16.99 -3.62 3.26
CA ASN A 204 -17.72 -4.01 2.05
C ASN A 204 -18.69 -2.94 1.52
N LYS A 205 -18.82 -1.79 2.22
CA LYS A 205 -19.63 -0.65 1.78
C LYS A 205 -18.81 0.44 1.10
N ILE A 206 -17.49 0.31 1.12
CA ILE A 206 -16.58 1.22 0.41
C ILE A 206 -16.71 0.98 -1.10
N ARG A 207 -16.65 2.04 -1.89
CA ARG A 207 -16.64 1.95 -3.36
C ARG A 207 -15.41 1.17 -3.82
N THR A 208 -15.63 0.10 -4.56
CA THR A 208 -14.57 -0.66 -5.25
C THR A 208 -13.96 0.16 -6.38
N MET A 209 -12.71 -0.10 -6.74
CA MET A 209 -12.00 0.56 -7.83
C MET A 209 -12.35 -0.05 -9.18
N VAL A 210 -12.23 -1.38 -9.29
CA VAL A 210 -12.34 -2.15 -10.54
C VAL A 210 -13.42 -3.21 -10.44
N LEU A 211 -13.59 -3.80 -9.25
CA LEU A 211 -14.67 -4.76 -9.01
C LEU A 211 -16.03 -4.11 -9.24
N ASP A 212 -16.98 -4.87 -9.80
CA ASP A 212 -18.35 -4.42 -10.02
C ASP A 212 -19.14 -4.34 -8.69
N SER A 213 -18.76 -5.17 -7.71
CA SER A 213 -19.25 -5.09 -6.33
C SER A 213 -18.29 -5.79 -5.37
N ALA A 214 -18.40 -5.50 -4.07
CA ALA A 214 -17.62 -6.18 -3.02
C ALA A 214 -17.80 -7.71 -3.00
N ARG A 215 -18.89 -8.23 -3.61
CA ARG A 215 -19.25 -9.65 -3.65
C ARG A 215 -18.89 -10.35 -4.95
N GLN A 216 -18.23 -9.67 -5.88
CA GLN A 216 -17.93 -10.22 -7.20
C GLN A 216 -17.15 -11.54 -7.11
N PHE A 217 -16.20 -11.64 -6.18
CA PHE A 217 -15.39 -12.83 -5.95
C PHE A 217 -15.67 -13.43 -4.57
N LYS A 218 -16.92 -13.83 -4.38
CA LYS A 218 -17.35 -14.58 -3.20
C LYS A 218 -16.72 -15.99 -3.24
N PRO A 219 -15.93 -16.39 -2.24
CA PRO A 219 -15.27 -17.69 -2.23
C PRO A 219 -16.25 -18.84 -2.01
N LYS A 220 -15.73 -20.08 -2.04
CA LYS A 220 -16.41 -21.26 -1.52
C LYS A 220 -16.93 -20.95 -0.10
N GLU A 221 -18.10 -21.47 0.28
CA GLU A 221 -18.59 -21.30 1.66
C GLU A 221 -17.65 -22.02 2.64
N PRO A 222 -17.45 -21.48 3.87
CA PRO A 222 -16.64 -22.15 4.88
C PRO A 222 -17.25 -23.51 5.26
N GLU A 223 -16.40 -24.39 5.78
CA GLU A 223 -16.86 -25.68 6.30
C GLU A 223 -17.86 -25.47 7.44
N ASN A 224 -18.94 -26.27 7.42
CA ASN A 224 -20.00 -26.12 8.41
C ASN A 224 -19.44 -26.35 9.83
N PHE A 225 -19.66 -25.38 10.71
CA PHE A 225 -19.27 -25.50 12.11
C PHE A 225 -19.83 -26.78 12.73
N SER A 226 -18.93 -27.59 13.29
CA SER A 226 -19.27 -28.82 13.99
C SER A 226 -18.13 -29.23 14.92
N LEU A 227 -18.48 -29.65 16.13
CA LEU A 227 -17.55 -30.24 17.10
C LEU A 227 -17.58 -31.78 17.10
N ASP A 228 -18.28 -32.40 16.13
CA ASP A 228 -18.16 -33.84 15.88
C ASP A 228 -16.75 -34.15 15.37
N LYS A 229 -16.08 -35.12 16.00
CA LYS A 229 -14.72 -35.54 15.66
C LYS A 229 -14.55 -36.06 14.23
N ASN A 230 -15.65 -36.45 13.57
CA ASN A 230 -15.64 -36.90 12.18
C ASN A 230 -15.95 -35.78 11.17
N SER A 231 -16.25 -34.56 11.63
CA SER A 231 -16.56 -33.44 10.75
C SER A 231 -15.29 -32.76 10.23
N GLU A 232 -15.38 -32.23 9.01
CA GLU A 232 -14.26 -31.55 8.35
C GLU A 232 -13.80 -30.30 9.13
N PHE A 233 -14.74 -29.53 9.70
CA PHE A 233 -14.40 -28.38 10.53
C PHE A 233 -13.57 -28.78 11.77
N TYR A 234 -13.97 -29.85 12.47
CA TYR A 234 -13.22 -30.33 13.64
C TYR A 234 -11.85 -30.89 13.25
N ARG A 235 -11.72 -31.53 12.08
CA ARG A 235 -10.43 -31.98 11.54
C ARG A 235 -9.46 -30.80 11.36
N GLN A 236 -9.93 -29.69 10.78
CA GLN A 236 -9.11 -28.49 10.62
C GLN A 236 -8.84 -27.77 11.96
N LEU A 237 -9.77 -27.81 12.91
CA LEU A 237 -9.52 -27.31 14.27
C LEU A 237 -8.39 -28.09 14.95
N LEU A 238 -8.40 -29.43 14.84
CA LEU A 238 -7.32 -30.27 15.34
C LEU A 238 -6.00 -30.02 14.60
N GLU A 239 -6.04 -29.81 13.28
CA GLU A 239 -4.84 -29.48 12.50
C GLU A 239 -4.15 -28.21 13.04
N VAL A 240 -4.91 -27.15 13.34
CA VAL A 240 -4.35 -25.93 13.94
C VAL A 240 -3.70 -26.22 15.30
N TYR A 241 -4.38 -26.99 16.15
CA TYR A 241 -3.87 -27.37 17.46
C TYR A 241 -2.59 -28.20 17.38
N GLU A 242 -2.58 -29.23 16.55
CA GLU A 242 -1.44 -30.14 16.37
C GLU A 242 -0.24 -29.41 15.76
N VAL A 243 -0.45 -28.64 14.69
CA VAL A 243 0.61 -27.82 14.07
C VAL A 243 1.19 -26.84 15.08
N GLY A 244 0.35 -26.13 15.84
CA GLY A 244 0.80 -25.17 16.86
C GLY A 244 1.65 -25.81 17.97
N ASN A 245 1.42 -27.08 18.29
CA ASN A 245 2.18 -27.82 19.30
C ASN A 245 3.48 -28.47 18.77
N SER A 246 3.66 -28.54 17.46
CA SER A 246 4.80 -29.21 16.83
C SER A 246 5.49 -28.36 15.75
N LEU A 247 5.53 -27.03 15.94
CA LEU A 247 6.20 -26.12 15.01
C LEU A 247 7.71 -26.36 14.96
N THR A 248 8.24 -26.44 13.74
CA THR A 248 9.68 -26.33 13.49
C THR A 248 10.15 -24.88 13.62
N GLU A 249 11.47 -24.70 13.74
CA GLU A 249 12.08 -23.36 13.73
C GLU A 249 11.74 -22.60 12.44
N GLU A 250 11.77 -23.28 11.29
CA GLU A 250 11.45 -22.64 10.01
C GLU A 250 9.99 -22.21 9.92
N GLN A 251 9.05 -23.04 10.36
CA GLN A 251 7.62 -22.66 10.41
C GLN A 251 7.38 -21.48 11.35
N THR A 252 8.11 -21.42 12.47
CA THR A 252 8.08 -20.27 13.39
C THR A 252 8.59 -19.00 12.74
N ASN A 253 9.69 -19.08 11.99
CA ASN A 253 10.27 -17.95 11.27
C ASN A 253 9.34 -17.46 10.16
N ILE A 254 8.74 -18.38 9.38
CA ILE A 254 7.73 -18.07 8.36
C ILE A 254 6.53 -17.33 8.97
N ALA A 255 5.97 -17.85 10.07
CA ALA A 255 4.84 -17.23 10.75
C ALA A 255 5.16 -15.80 11.22
N ARG A 256 6.34 -15.58 11.80
CA ARG A 256 6.77 -14.27 12.29
C ARG A 256 7.04 -13.28 11.15
N PHE A 257 7.65 -13.75 10.06
CA PHE A 257 7.95 -12.94 8.88
C PHE A 257 6.69 -12.35 8.26
N TRP A 258 5.65 -13.17 8.12
CA TRP A 258 4.38 -12.78 7.51
C TRP A 258 3.33 -12.34 8.52
N ASP A 259 3.67 -12.06 9.80
CA ASP A 259 2.65 -11.70 10.81
C ASP A 259 1.93 -10.40 10.42
N CYS A 260 2.72 -9.37 10.08
CA CYS A 260 2.29 -8.05 9.60
C CYS A 260 1.06 -7.48 10.35
N ASN A 261 1.00 -7.73 11.66
CA ASN A 261 -0.11 -7.32 12.52
C ASN A 261 0.27 -6.05 13.30
N PRO A 262 -0.30 -4.87 12.97
CA PRO A 262 0.00 -3.63 13.68
C PRO A 262 -0.59 -3.56 15.10
N TYR A 263 -1.36 -4.58 15.52
CA TYR A 263 -2.07 -4.62 16.81
C TYR A 263 -1.38 -5.47 17.87
N VAL A 264 -0.18 -6.00 17.61
CA VAL A 264 0.53 -6.83 18.60
C VAL A 264 0.85 -5.97 19.82
N SER A 265 0.20 -6.29 20.95
CA SER A 265 0.35 -5.58 22.21
C SER A 265 1.09 -6.42 23.24
N HIS A 266 1.82 -5.75 24.13
CA HIS A 266 2.53 -6.35 25.24
C HIS A 266 2.07 -5.70 26.53
N HIS A 267 1.68 -6.53 27.50
CA HIS A 267 1.20 -6.10 28.81
C HIS A 267 2.24 -6.46 29.88
N TYR A 268 2.85 -5.46 30.52
CA TYR A 268 3.77 -5.65 31.66
C TYR A 268 3.30 -4.81 32.86
N GLY A 269 2.59 -5.45 33.79
CA GLY A 269 1.93 -4.75 34.90
C GLY A 269 0.85 -3.80 34.39
N HIS A 270 1.00 -2.50 34.65
CA HIS A 270 0.08 -1.46 34.14
C HIS A 270 0.53 -0.83 32.80
N ALA A 271 1.69 -1.25 32.26
CA ALA A 271 2.19 -0.72 31.00
C ALA A 271 1.72 -1.59 29.83
N MET A 272 1.13 -0.95 28.82
CA MET A 272 0.82 -1.53 27.52
C MET A 272 1.70 -0.86 26.47
N PHE A 273 2.38 -1.63 25.62
CA PHE A 273 3.08 -1.12 24.45
C PHE A 273 2.82 -1.99 23.23
N ALA A 274 2.74 -1.37 22.05
CA ALA A 274 2.53 -2.07 20.78
C ALA A 274 3.85 -2.26 20.03
N THR A 275 4.02 -3.40 19.37
CA THR A 275 5.10 -3.60 18.39
C THR A 275 4.71 -2.95 17.07
N LYS A 276 5.50 -1.98 16.60
CA LYS A 276 5.29 -1.38 15.28
C LYS A 276 5.62 -2.40 14.20
N LYS A 277 4.65 -2.69 13.34
CA LYS A 277 4.77 -3.58 12.19
C LYS A 277 4.05 -2.97 10.99
N ILE A 278 4.52 -3.29 9.79
CA ILE A 278 3.75 -3.02 8.56
C ILE A 278 2.52 -3.91 8.49
N THR A 279 1.54 -3.45 7.70
CA THR A 279 0.38 -4.26 7.33
C THR A 279 0.71 -5.12 6.12
N PRO A 280 -0.09 -6.15 5.80
CA PRO A 280 0.16 -7.00 4.63
C PRO A 280 0.17 -6.21 3.32
N GLY A 281 -0.69 -5.18 3.22
CA GLY A 281 -0.66 -4.25 2.08
C GLY A 281 0.67 -3.50 2.00
N GLY A 282 1.16 -2.98 3.13
CA GLY A 282 2.46 -2.31 3.21
C GLY A 282 3.65 -3.21 2.83
N HIS A 283 3.60 -4.48 3.22
CA HIS A 283 4.60 -5.50 2.84
C HIS A 283 4.66 -5.67 1.32
N TRP A 284 3.51 -5.87 0.67
CA TRP A 284 3.46 -6.02 -0.79
C TRP A 284 3.79 -4.73 -1.56
N ILE A 285 3.54 -3.56 -0.98
CA ILE A 285 4.06 -2.28 -1.49
C ILE A 285 5.59 -2.23 -1.37
N GLY A 286 6.17 -2.76 -0.29
CA GLY A 286 7.61 -2.96 -0.16
C GLY A 286 8.21 -3.91 -1.21
N ILE A 287 7.56 -5.06 -1.44
CA ILE A 287 7.95 -6.01 -2.51
C ILE A 287 7.87 -5.36 -3.89
N THR A 288 6.86 -4.51 -4.13
CA THR A 288 6.74 -3.71 -5.36
C THR A 288 7.98 -2.82 -5.55
N ALA A 289 8.48 -2.21 -4.46
CA ALA A 289 9.70 -1.42 -4.50
C ALA A 289 10.92 -2.27 -4.90
N ILE A 290 11.05 -3.46 -4.30
CA ILE A 290 12.15 -4.39 -4.59
C ILE A 290 12.13 -4.82 -6.05
N ALA A 291 10.96 -5.22 -6.55
CA ALA A 291 10.78 -5.64 -7.94
C ALA A 291 11.07 -4.52 -8.94
N SER A 292 10.58 -3.30 -8.66
CA SER A 292 10.80 -2.13 -9.53
C SER A 292 12.29 -1.79 -9.61
N ARG A 293 12.99 -1.73 -8.47
CA ARG A 293 14.44 -1.48 -8.42
C ARG A 293 15.24 -2.56 -9.12
N LYS A 294 14.93 -3.84 -8.86
CA LYS A 294 15.61 -4.98 -9.47
C LYS A 294 15.41 -5.03 -10.99
N SER A 295 14.27 -4.56 -11.48
CA SER A 295 13.97 -4.47 -12.91
C SER A 295 14.50 -3.20 -13.57
N GLU A 296 15.20 -2.34 -12.82
CA GLU A 296 15.68 -1.02 -13.28
C GLU A 296 14.53 -0.19 -13.91
N SER A 297 13.35 -0.27 -13.31
CA SER A 297 12.15 0.41 -13.82
C SER A 297 12.35 1.92 -13.83
N ASP A 298 11.96 2.57 -14.93
CA ASP A 298 11.97 4.03 -14.98
C ASP A 298 10.90 4.64 -14.04
N PHE A 299 10.87 5.97 -13.94
CA PHE A 299 9.92 6.67 -13.07
C PHE A 299 8.47 6.30 -13.35
N ALA A 300 8.08 6.24 -14.63
CA ALA A 300 6.70 5.99 -15.02
C ALA A 300 6.29 4.52 -14.81
N GLN A 301 7.19 3.58 -15.11
CA GLN A 301 7.02 2.16 -14.82
C GLN A 301 6.90 1.91 -13.32
N THR A 302 7.67 2.62 -12.51
CA THR A 302 7.61 2.55 -11.04
C THR A 302 6.24 3.02 -10.54
N VAL A 303 5.77 4.18 -10.99
CA VAL A 303 4.44 4.71 -10.63
C VAL A 303 3.31 3.78 -11.11
N GLU A 304 3.41 3.23 -12.32
CA GLU A 304 2.48 2.21 -12.83
C GLU A 304 2.42 0.99 -11.89
N ALA A 305 3.57 0.44 -11.52
CA ALA A 305 3.64 -0.76 -10.69
C ALA A 305 3.00 -0.57 -9.32
N TYR A 306 3.30 0.55 -8.65
CA TYR A 306 2.64 0.90 -7.40
C TYR A 306 1.15 1.13 -7.57
N THR A 307 0.74 1.85 -8.62
CA THR A 307 -0.67 2.17 -8.84
C THR A 307 -1.50 0.92 -9.09
N LYS A 308 -1.04 0.03 -9.98
CA LYS A 308 -1.74 -1.22 -10.29
C LYS A 308 -1.82 -2.13 -9.06
N THR A 309 -0.72 -2.22 -8.29
CA THR A 309 -0.67 -3.03 -7.08
C THR A 309 -1.57 -2.45 -5.98
N SER A 310 -1.51 -1.15 -5.71
CA SER A 310 -2.37 -0.49 -4.71
C SER A 310 -3.86 -0.62 -5.04
N ILE A 311 -4.24 -0.48 -6.31
CA ILE A 311 -5.64 -0.69 -6.76
C ILE A 311 -6.09 -2.11 -6.46
N ALA A 312 -5.28 -3.10 -6.82
CA ALA A 312 -5.62 -4.49 -6.62
C ALA A 312 -5.70 -4.87 -5.14
N LEU A 313 -4.75 -4.39 -4.32
CA LEU A 313 -4.76 -4.57 -2.88
C LEU A 313 -6.04 -3.99 -2.25
N PHE A 314 -6.43 -2.78 -2.62
CA PHE A 314 -7.62 -2.12 -2.07
C PHE A 314 -8.91 -2.92 -2.37
N ASP A 315 -9.09 -3.36 -3.61
CA ASP A 315 -10.24 -4.17 -3.99
C ASP A 315 -10.22 -5.58 -3.36
N ALA A 316 -9.04 -6.16 -3.19
CA ALA A 316 -8.87 -7.43 -2.48
C ALA A 316 -9.23 -7.33 -1.00
N PHE A 317 -8.89 -6.21 -0.34
CA PHE A 317 -9.33 -5.93 1.04
C PHE A 317 -10.86 -5.82 1.11
N ILE A 318 -11.50 -5.13 0.17
CA ILE A 318 -12.98 -5.02 0.12
C ILE A 318 -13.62 -6.41 -0.07
N SER A 319 -13.11 -7.21 -1.00
CA SER A 319 -13.61 -8.57 -1.28
C SER A 319 -13.46 -9.51 -0.08
N CYS A 320 -12.28 -9.50 0.57
CA CYS A 320 -12.02 -10.32 1.75
C CYS A 320 -12.87 -9.88 2.96
N TRP A 321 -12.99 -8.57 3.20
CA TRP A 321 -13.79 -8.08 4.33
C TRP A 321 -15.28 -8.28 4.14
N ASP A 322 -15.80 -8.30 2.89
CA ASP A 322 -17.19 -8.73 2.67
C ASP A 322 -17.40 -10.16 3.19
N GLU A 323 -16.47 -11.06 2.90
CA GLU A 323 -16.59 -12.46 3.33
C GLU A 323 -16.48 -12.62 4.85
N LYS A 324 -15.51 -11.93 5.47
CA LYS A 324 -15.31 -11.94 6.93
C LYS A 324 -16.56 -11.54 7.68
N TRP A 325 -17.20 -10.46 7.25
CA TRP A 325 -18.38 -9.92 7.92
C TRP A 325 -19.69 -10.56 7.46
N ARG A 326 -19.66 -11.36 6.39
CA ARG A 326 -20.79 -12.19 5.94
C ARG A 326 -20.86 -13.52 6.68
N THR A 327 -19.72 -14.19 6.89
CA THR A 327 -19.65 -15.53 7.50
C THR A 327 -19.39 -15.48 9.00
N ILE A 328 -18.63 -14.48 9.47
CA ILE A 328 -18.36 -14.21 10.88
C ILE A 328 -17.77 -15.45 11.57
N VAL A 329 -16.93 -16.22 10.88
CA VAL A 329 -16.38 -17.47 11.43
C VAL A 329 -15.49 -17.20 12.65
N VAL A 330 -15.68 -18.00 13.70
CA VAL A 330 -14.90 -18.01 14.94
C VAL A 330 -13.40 -18.32 14.70
N ARG A 331 -12.52 -17.80 15.56
CA ARG A 331 -11.07 -18.04 15.48
C ARG A 331 -10.67 -19.35 16.17
N PRO A 332 -9.56 -20.00 15.75
CA PRO A 332 -9.14 -21.29 16.32
C PRO A 332 -8.97 -21.26 17.85
N GLU A 333 -8.25 -20.26 18.38
CA GLU A 333 -7.97 -20.17 19.83
C GLU A 333 -9.24 -20.20 20.70
N THR A 334 -10.34 -19.61 20.22
CA THR A 334 -11.60 -19.56 20.98
C THR A 334 -12.16 -20.97 21.20
N LEU A 335 -12.05 -21.83 20.19
CA LEU A 335 -12.54 -23.21 20.27
C LEU A 335 -11.52 -24.15 20.91
N ILE A 336 -10.23 -23.99 20.61
CA ILE A 336 -9.16 -24.80 21.20
C ILE A 336 -9.17 -24.61 22.72
N ASN A 337 -9.16 -23.37 23.20
CA ASN A 337 -9.09 -23.07 24.62
C ASN A 337 -10.34 -23.56 25.38
N LYS A 338 -11.49 -23.62 24.70
CA LYS A 338 -12.74 -24.04 25.31
C LYS A 338 -12.95 -25.56 25.32
N TYR A 339 -12.50 -26.27 24.29
CA TYR A 339 -12.90 -27.66 24.04
C TYR A 339 -11.74 -28.66 23.98
N LEU A 340 -10.51 -28.20 23.82
CA LEU A 340 -9.33 -29.06 23.67
C LEU A 340 -8.31 -28.83 24.79
N ASP A 341 -7.85 -27.59 24.96
CA ASP A 341 -6.72 -27.25 25.81
C ASP A 341 -6.76 -25.78 26.23
N GLU A 342 -7.17 -25.51 27.47
CA GLU A 342 -7.35 -24.15 28.02
C GLU A 342 -6.04 -23.34 28.10
N GLU A 343 -4.88 -24.00 28.16
CA GLU A 343 -3.58 -23.36 28.26
C GLU A 343 -2.92 -23.11 26.88
N TRP A 344 -3.55 -23.58 25.80
CA TRP A 344 -3.01 -23.39 24.46
C TRP A 344 -3.06 -21.91 24.04
N VAL A 345 -1.96 -21.46 23.42
CA VAL A 345 -1.83 -20.09 22.91
C VAL A 345 -1.26 -20.17 21.49
N PRO A 346 -1.86 -19.47 20.51
CA PRO A 346 -1.31 -19.41 19.16
C PRO A 346 0.06 -18.73 19.15
N LEU A 347 0.91 -19.10 18.19
CA LEU A 347 2.23 -18.46 18.04
C LEU A 347 2.11 -16.95 17.78
N LEU A 348 1.11 -16.55 16.98
CA LEU A 348 0.80 -15.15 16.69
C LEU A 348 -0.44 -14.72 17.45
N GLN A 349 -0.45 -13.48 17.95
CA GLN A 349 -1.67 -12.92 18.55
C GLN A 349 -2.77 -12.83 17.49
N THR A 350 -3.97 -13.32 17.82
CA THR A 350 -5.09 -13.33 16.89
C THR A 350 -5.54 -11.91 16.53
N PRO A 351 -5.58 -11.58 15.23
CA PRO A 351 -6.07 -10.27 14.80
C PRO A 351 -7.56 -10.05 15.11
N PRO A 352 -7.99 -8.82 15.47
CA PRO A 352 -9.34 -8.54 15.97
C PRO A 352 -10.39 -8.41 14.85
N PHE A 353 -10.61 -9.48 14.10
CA PHE A 353 -11.63 -9.61 13.08
C PHE A 353 -11.94 -11.09 12.76
N PRO A 354 -13.12 -11.38 12.16
CA PRO A 354 -13.53 -12.74 11.82
C PRO A 354 -12.54 -13.53 10.97
N GLU A 355 -12.63 -14.84 11.07
CA GLU A 355 -11.63 -15.77 10.55
C GLU A 355 -11.68 -15.89 9.02
N TYR A 356 -12.83 -16.15 8.42
CA TYR A 356 -12.92 -16.58 7.03
C TYR A 356 -13.22 -15.45 6.03
N THR A 357 -12.50 -15.28 4.92
CA THR A 357 -11.25 -15.93 4.48
C THR A 357 -10.01 -15.29 5.12
N SER A 358 -8.84 -15.90 4.97
CA SER A 358 -7.57 -15.31 5.42
C SER A 358 -7.22 -14.07 4.59
N GLY A 359 -7.12 -12.91 5.26
CA GLY A 359 -6.74 -11.66 4.60
C GLY A 359 -5.36 -11.73 3.97
N HIS A 360 -4.38 -12.34 4.66
CA HIS A 360 -3.04 -12.53 4.09
C HIS A 360 -3.09 -13.36 2.80
N SER A 361 -3.89 -14.41 2.76
CA SER A 361 -4.00 -15.27 1.57
C SER A 361 -4.59 -14.51 0.38
N VAL A 362 -5.67 -13.75 0.57
CA VAL A 362 -6.33 -12.99 -0.50
C VAL A 362 -5.42 -11.87 -1.01
N ILE A 363 -4.86 -11.07 -0.10
CA ILE A 363 -4.01 -9.91 -0.41
C ILE A 363 -2.72 -10.36 -1.09
N SER A 364 -2.03 -11.35 -0.51
CA SER A 364 -0.77 -11.82 -1.05
C SER A 364 -0.91 -12.43 -2.43
N ARG A 365 -1.92 -13.28 -2.65
CA ARG A 365 -2.13 -13.86 -3.98
C ARG A 365 -2.55 -12.80 -5.00
N THR A 366 -3.38 -11.83 -4.62
CA THR A 366 -3.75 -10.72 -5.50
C THR A 366 -2.52 -9.93 -5.94
N ALA A 367 -1.69 -9.50 -5.00
CA ALA A 367 -0.49 -8.73 -5.28
C ALA A 367 0.51 -9.53 -6.13
N ALA A 368 0.70 -10.81 -5.81
CA ALA A 368 1.56 -11.69 -6.59
C ALA A 368 1.12 -11.79 -8.05
N VAL A 369 -0.18 -11.96 -8.32
CA VAL A 369 -0.70 -12.00 -9.70
C VAL A 369 -0.44 -10.69 -10.44
N ILE A 370 -0.64 -9.54 -9.79
CA ILE A 370 -0.36 -8.23 -10.39
C ILE A 370 1.13 -8.07 -10.69
N LEU A 371 2.00 -8.36 -9.73
CA LEU A 371 3.44 -8.23 -9.92
C LEU A 371 3.97 -9.21 -10.95
N THR A 372 3.45 -10.44 -10.99
CA THR A 372 3.72 -11.39 -12.08
C THR A 372 3.27 -10.85 -13.44
N SER A 373 2.13 -10.16 -13.52
CA SER A 373 1.69 -9.53 -14.79
C SER A 373 2.60 -8.39 -15.26
N LEU A 374 3.33 -7.76 -14.33
CA LEU A 374 4.21 -6.63 -14.62
C LEU A 374 5.66 -7.06 -14.90
N TYR A 375 6.17 -8.03 -14.15
CA TYR A 375 7.59 -8.39 -14.11
C TYR A 375 7.88 -9.83 -14.57
N GLY A 376 6.86 -10.65 -14.80
CA GLY A 376 6.98 -12.04 -15.27
C GLY A 376 6.81 -13.10 -14.17
N GLU A 377 6.65 -14.35 -14.60
CA GLU A 377 6.33 -15.50 -13.72
C GLU A 377 7.47 -15.90 -12.77
N ASN A 378 8.70 -15.98 -13.29
CA ASN A 378 9.87 -16.47 -12.55
C ASN A 378 10.76 -15.31 -12.08
N PHE A 379 10.16 -14.35 -11.38
CA PHE A 379 10.87 -13.20 -10.84
C PHE A 379 11.43 -13.51 -9.45
N ALA A 380 12.69 -13.95 -9.39
CA ALA A 380 13.35 -14.21 -8.11
C ALA A 380 13.73 -12.90 -7.39
N PHE A 381 13.51 -12.80 -6.09
CA PHE A 381 13.85 -11.62 -5.29
C PHE A 381 14.20 -11.97 -3.83
N ASN A 382 14.99 -11.09 -3.21
CA ASN A 382 15.24 -11.13 -1.78
C ASN A 382 14.31 -10.12 -1.11
N ASP A 383 13.37 -10.61 -0.34
CA ASP A 383 12.47 -9.79 0.46
C ASP A 383 13.20 -9.26 1.69
N THR A 384 13.45 -7.95 1.67
CA THR A 384 14.15 -7.19 2.71
C THR A 384 13.23 -6.26 3.49
N THR A 385 11.92 -6.33 3.23
CA THR A 385 10.92 -5.39 3.78
C THR A 385 10.83 -5.43 5.30
N GLU A 386 11.02 -6.60 5.89
CA GLU A 386 10.93 -6.82 7.34
C GLU A 386 12.26 -6.60 8.10
N LEU A 387 13.35 -6.26 7.40
CA LEU A 387 14.65 -5.95 8.02
C LEU A 387 14.56 -4.78 9.01
N GLU A 388 13.80 -3.73 8.66
CA GLU A 388 13.62 -2.56 9.53
C GLU A 388 12.75 -2.86 10.76
N TYR A 389 11.99 -3.96 10.72
CA TYR A 389 11.16 -4.46 11.83
C TYR A 389 11.86 -5.59 12.61
N GLY A 390 13.14 -5.84 12.32
CA GLY A 390 14.00 -6.74 13.09
C GLY A 390 13.94 -8.22 12.70
N LEU A 391 13.42 -8.53 11.51
CA LEU A 391 13.36 -9.89 10.96
C LEU A 391 14.35 -10.04 9.81
N PRO A 392 14.91 -11.24 9.57
CA PRO A 392 15.87 -11.47 8.49
C PRO A 392 15.21 -11.40 7.10
N GLU A 393 16.02 -11.19 6.06
CA GLU A 393 15.55 -11.30 4.68
C GLU A 393 15.14 -12.73 4.33
N ARG A 394 14.21 -12.89 3.39
CA ARG A 394 13.79 -14.19 2.83
C ARG A 394 13.90 -14.17 1.31
N GLN A 395 14.26 -15.30 0.72
CA GLN A 395 14.46 -15.43 -0.73
C GLN A 395 13.29 -16.18 -1.34
N PHE A 396 12.82 -15.70 -2.48
CA PHE A 396 11.74 -16.32 -3.25
C PHE A 396 12.13 -16.36 -4.73
N GLU A 397 11.77 -17.43 -5.42
CA GLU A 397 11.95 -17.62 -6.87
C GLU A 397 10.81 -16.97 -7.68
N SER A 398 9.67 -16.69 -7.04
CA SER A 398 8.54 -15.98 -7.65
C SER A 398 7.66 -15.26 -6.63
N PHE A 399 6.87 -14.29 -7.09
CA PHE A 399 5.84 -13.68 -6.24
C PHE A 399 4.76 -14.69 -5.80
N LEU A 400 4.45 -15.68 -6.64
CA LEU A 400 3.45 -16.70 -6.31
C LEU A 400 3.94 -17.57 -5.16
N GLU A 401 5.21 -17.98 -5.16
CA GLU A 401 5.84 -18.69 -4.04
C GLU A 401 5.79 -17.87 -2.75
N ALA A 402 6.15 -16.59 -2.80
CA ALA A 402 6.03 -15.69 -1.64
C ALA A 402 4.58 -15.62 -1.13
N SER A 403 3.59 -15.60 -2.02
CA SER A 403 2.18 -15.60 -1.64
C SER A 403 1.70 -16.91 -1.00
N GLU A 404 2.27 -18.04 -1.41
CA GLU A 404 1.97 -19.37 -0.84
C GLU A 404 2.55 -19.48 0.56
N GLU A 405 3.79 -19.01 0.74
CA GLU A 405 4.41 -18.92 2.06
C GLU A 405 3.62 -18.00 2.99
N ALA A 406 3.20 -16.82 2.50
CA ALA A 406 2.36 -15.91 3.26
C ALA A 406 1.01 -16.53 3.69
N ALA A 407 0.40 -17.34 2.82
CA ALA A 407 -0.86 -18.03 3.13
C ALA A 407 -0.66 -19.11 4.21
N ILE A 408 0.31 -20.01 4.02
CA ILE A 408 0.54 -21.12 4.98
C ILE A 408 1.07 -20.63 6.33
N SER A 409 1.76 -19.49 6.35
CA SER A 409 2.22 -18.83 7.59
C SER A 409 1.11 -18.64 8.63
N ARG A 410 -0.15 -18.51 8.18
CA ARG A 410 -1.29 -18.24 9.05
C ARG A 410 -1.77 -19.49 9.80
N LEU A 411 -1.57 -20.67 9.21
CA LEU A 411 -1.75 -21.95 9.90
C LEU A 411 -0.65 -22.14 10.94
N TYR A 412 0.62 -21.90 10.55
CA TYR A 412 1.75 -21.95 11.48
C TYR A 412 1.61 -20.95 12.63
N GLY A 413 1.00 -19.79 12.36
CA GLY A 413 0.68 -18.79 13.36
C GLY A 413 -0.42 -19.20 14.36
N GLY A 414 -1.19 -20.27 14.08
CA GLY A 414 -2.26 -20.77 14.95
C GLY A 414 -3.58 -20.00 14.84
N ILE A 415 -3.77 -19.17 13.81
CA ILE A 415 -4.83 -18.15 13.79
C ILE A 415 -5.82 -18.31 12.62
N HIS A 416 -5.57 -19.24 11.71
CA HIS A 416 -6.44 -19.55 10.59
C HIS A 416 -6.56 -21.06 10.38
N TYR A 417 -7.73 -21.51 9.97
CA TYR A 417 -7.96 -22.87 9.47
C TYR A 417 -7.44 -22.99 8.03
N MET A 418 -7.11 -24.21 7.58
CA MET A 418 -6.62 -24.43 6.23
C MET A 418 -7.61 -23.95 5.15
N MET A 419 -8.92 -24.12 5.37
CA MET A 419 -9.97 -23.65 4.46
C MET A 419 -9.88 -22.15 4.18
N ALA A 420 -9.54 -21.34 5.19
CA ALA A 420 -9.44 -19.90 5.06
C ALA A 420 -8.19 -19.50 4.27
N CYS A 421 -7.11 -20.28 4.38
CA CYS A 421 -5.88 -20.11 3.64
C CYS A 421 -6.07 -20.47 2.16
N GLU A 422 -6.55 -21.68 1.87
CA GLU A 422 -6.73 -22.19 0.50
C GLU A 422 -7.77 -21.39 -0.29
N ASN A 423 -8.97 -21.22 0.27
CA ASN A 423 -10.03 -20.47 -0.40
C ASN A 423 -9.70 -18.97 -0.47
N GLY A 424 -8.87 -18.46 0.46
CA GLY A 424 -8.34 -17.11 0.39
C GLY A 424 -7.35 -16.94 -0.77
N VAL A 425 -6.47 -17.91 -1.01
CA VAL A 425 -5.58 -17.91 -2.19
C VAL A 425 -6.40 -17.94 -3.47
N GLU A 426 -7.42 -18.80 -3.57
CA GLU A 426 -8.29 -18.85 -4.75
C GLU A 426 -9.02 -17.51 -4.98
N GLN A 427 -9.58 -16.92 -3.93
CA GLN A 427 -10.24 -15.61 -4.00
C GLN A 427 -9.26 -14.52 -4.48
N GLY A 428 -8.05 -14.49 -3.93
CA GLY A 428 -7.01 -13.54 -4.34
C GLY A 428 -6.54 -13.74 -5.78
N GLN A 429 -6.46 -14.99 -6.24
CA GLN A 429 -6.15 -15.32 -7.63
C GLN A 429 -7.21 -14.73 -8.58
N GLN A 430 -8.49 -14.91 -8.26
CA GLN A 430 -9.59 -14.41 -9.09
C GLN A 430 -9.62 -12.87 -9.13
N VAL A 431 -9.46 -12.21 -7.98
CA VAL A 431 -9.38 -10.74 -7.90
C VAL A 431 -8.19 -10.21 -8.71
N GLY A 432 -7.00 -10.76 -8.48
CA GLY A 432 -5.78 -10.35 -9.16
C GLY A 432 -5.84 -10.52 -10.67
N THR A 433 -6.31 -11.68 -11.15
CA THR A 433 -6.46 -11.94 -12.59
C THR A 433 -7.47 -10.99 -13.22
N PHE A 434 -8.63 -10.80 -12.59
CA PHE A 434 -9.64 -9.88 -13.11
C PHE A 434 -9.14 -8.44 -13.23
N ILE A 435 -8.41 -7.94 -12.23
CA ILE A 435 -7.85 -6.59 -12.26
C ILE A 435 -6.72 -6.49 -13.28
N ALA A 436 -5.85 -7.50 -13.37
CA ALA A 436 -4.78 -7.57 -14.36
C ALA A 436 -5.32 -7.46 -15.80
N ASP A 437 -6.43 -8.13 -16.08
CA ASP A 437 -7.08 -8.18 -17.39
C ASP A 437 -7.91 -6.92 -17.69
N LYS A 438 -8.65 -6.40 -16.70
CA LYS A 438 -9.58 -5.27 -16.87
C LYS A 438 -8.85 -3.92 -16.94
N LEU A 439 -7.76 -3.74 -16.18
CA LEU A 439 -7.00 -2.48 -16.18
C LEU A 439 -5.99 -2.41 -17.33
N GLN A 440 -6.26 -1.50 -18.26
CA GLN A 440 -5.42 -1.23 -19.42
C GLN A 440 -4.64 0.08 -19.18
N MET A 441 -3.44 -0.05 -18.58
CA MET A 441 -2.60 1.10 -18.21
C MET A 441 -1.60 1.51 -19.30
N LYS A 442 -1.23 0.59 -20.21
CA LYS A 442 -0.36 0.89 -21.36
C LYS A 442 -1.16 0.94 -22.66
N LYS A 443 -0.71 1.76 -23.60
CA LYS A 443 -1.19 1.73 -24.99
C LYS A 443 -0.46 0.64 -25.76
N LEU A 444 -1.17 -0.08 -26.62
CA LEU A 444 -0.56 -1.08 -27.49
C LEU A 444 0.27 -0.36 -28.56
N GLU A 445 1.39 -0.94 -28.97
CA GLU A 445 2.18 -0.41 -30.09
C GLU A 445 1.29 -0.28 -31.34
N GLY A 446 1.10 0.96 -31.82
CA GLY A 446 0.29 1.26 -33.01
C GLY A 446 -1.05 1.95 -32.74
N GLU A 447 -1.48 2.10 -31.48
CA GLU A 447 -2.67 2.92 -31.17
C GLU A 447 -2.35 4.41 -31.30
N THR A 448 -2.76 5.01 -32.41
CA THR A 448 -2.76 6.45 -32.58
C THR A 448 -4.02 7.03 -31.95
N THR A 449 -3.86 7.90 -30.95
CA THR A 449 -4.94 8.79 -30.49
C THR A 449 -5.36 9.68 -31.67
N SER A 450 -6.53 9.41 -32.24
CA SER A 450 -7.19 10.36 -33.13
C SER A 450 -7.53 11.60 -32.30
N VAL A 451 -6.66 12.60 -32.32
CA VAL A 451 -7.00 13.94 -31.84
C VAL A 451 -8.06 14.47 -32.78
N LEU A 452 -9.32 14.31 -32.40
CA LEU A 452 -10.44 15.00 -33.01
C LEU A 452 -10.30 16.48 -32.68
N PHE A 453 -9.53 17.21 -33.49
CA PHE A 453 -9.72 18.64 -33.65
C PHE A 453 -11.12 18.84 -34.23
N LYS A 454 -12.11 19.10 -33.38
CA LYS A 454 -13.34 19.75 -33.83
C LYS A 454 -13.03 21.23 -34.02
N GLN A 455 -13.15 21.67 -35.28
CA GLN A 455 -13.22 23.08 -35.68
C GLN A 455 -14.43 23.78 -35.05
#